data_AF-A0A965T813-F1
#
_entry.id   AF-A0A965T813-F1
#
_cell.length_a   1.000
_cell.length_b   1.000
_cell.length_c   1.000
_cell.angle_alpha   90.00
_cell.angle_beta   90.00
_cell.angle_gamma   90.00
#
_symmetry.space_group_name_H-M   'P 1'
#
loop_
_entity.id
_entity.type
_entity.pdbx_description
1 polymer ?
#
loop_
_entity_poly.entity_id
_entity_poly.type
_entity_poly.pdbx_seq_one_letter_code
_entity_poly.pdbx_strand_id
1 'polypeptide(L)'
;MKIRTSLYNMNMAIILSLGIISSLSCESASSHKPLAATSTFIDIFDGKTFNGWKADTSVWHIENGCFVGEVTASKQIKTNSFLIYTKSKAGDFEFKAKFKISKGGNSGVNYRSEELADIPYALKGYQADIDGENVYTGQNYEERGRGFLAMRGQNATINNSKDAFIIKNIANS
;
A
#
# COMPACT_ATOMS: atom_id res chain seq x y z
N MET A 1 10.77 0.95 7.12
CA MET A 1 9.65 1.08 6.15
C MET A 1 8.73 2.14 6.71
N LYS A 2 8.31 3.13 5.91
CA LYS A 2 7.61 4.30 6.43
C LYS A 2 6.53 4.84 5.51
N ILE A 3 5.50 5.43 6.10
CA ILE A 3 4.37 6.03 5.40
C ILE A 3 4.13 7.45 5.90
N ARG A 4 3.63 8.33 5.05
CA ARG A 4 2.92 9.54 5.46
C ARG A 4 1.58 9.58 4.77
N THR A 5 0.53 10.00 5.45
CA THR A 5 -0.80 10.17 4.88
C THR A 5 -1.12 11.65 4.76
N SER A 6 -1.96 11.99 3.78
CA SER A 6 -2.65 13.28 3.83
C SER A 6 -3.62 13.26 5.02
N LEU A 7 -3.79 14.40 5.70
CA LEU A 7 -4.55 14.54 6.95
C LEU A 7 -6.01 14.08 6.90
N TYR A 8 -6.54 13.74 5.74
CA TYR A 8 -7.96 13.46 5.55
C TYR A 8 -8.47 12.17 6.20
N ASN A 9 -7.62 11.26 6.71
CA ASN A 9 -8.09 9.92 7.12
C ASN A 9 -7.47 9.35 8.41
N MET A 10 -7.00 10.18 9.34
CA MET A 10 -6.73 9.68 10.70
C MET A 10 -7.94 10.03 11.57
N ASN A 11 -8.88 9.08 11.69
CA ASN A 11 -10.01 9.13 12.63
C ASN A 11 -9.47 9.24 14.06
N MET A 12 -9.08 10.45 14.46
CA MET A 12 -8.81 10.78 15.84
C MET A 12 -10.15 11.17 16.45
N ALA A 13 -10.78 10.20 17.09
CA ALA A 13 -11.96 10.42 17.91
C ALA A 13 -11.61 11.36 19.06
N ILE A 14 -11.69 12.66 18.81
CA ILE A 14 -11.73 13.67 19.86
C ILE A 14 -13.20 13.84 20.20
N ILE A 15 -13.67 12.99 21.12
CA ILE A 15 -14.93 13.22 21.82
C ILE A 15 -14.65 14.35 22.82
N LEU A 16 -15.09 15.55 22.49
CA LEU A 16 -15.24 16.64 23.46
C LEU A 16 -16.73 16.92 23.59
N SER A 17 -17.34 16.24 24.56
CA SER A 17 -18.66 16.53 25.08
C SER A 17 -18.60 17.74 26.00
N LEU A 18 -19.40 18.78 25.73
CA LEU A 18 -20.20 19.56 26.71
C LEU A 18 -20.79 20.83 26.04
N GLY A 19 -22.12 21.01 26.19
CA GLY A 19 -22.76 22.34 26.18
C GLY A 19 -23.83 22.58 25.11
N ILE A 20 -25.10 22.40 25.49
CA ILE A 20 -26.31 22.81 24.74
C ILE A 20 -26.50 24.32 24.88
N ILE A 21 -26.57 25.08 23.77
CA ILE A 21 -27.36 26.32 23.64
C ILE A 21 -27.87 26.46 22.20
N SER A 22 -29.17 26.70 22.07
CA SER A 22 -29.95 26.89 20.85
C SER A 22 -29.88 28.33 20.31
N SER A 23 -29.51 28.50 19.03
CA SER A 23 -29.95 29.61 18.17
C SER A 23 -29.62 29.31 16.69
N LEU A 24 -30.62 29.31 15.82
CA LEU A 24 -30.43 29.25 14.36
C LEU A 24 -29.78 30.55 13.89
N SER A 25 -28.54 30.46 13.41
CA SER A 25 -27.83 31.51 12.70
C SER A 25 -27.19 30.91 11.45
N CYS A 26 -27.34 31.64 10.34
CA CYS A 26 -26.87 31.29 9.00
C CYS A 26 -25.41 30.81 9.01
N GLU A 27 -25.16 29.58 8.57
CA GLU A 27 -23.82 29.02 8.41
C GLU A 27 -23.07 29.76 7.29
N SER A 28 -22.26 30.73 7.69
CA SER A 28 -21.12 31.19 6.91
C SER A 28 -20.24 29.97 6.62
N ALA A 29 -20.01 29.69 5.33
CA ALA A 29 -19.14 28.61 4.86
C ALA A 29 -17.85 28.58 5.69
N SER A 30 -17.68 27.50 6.46
CA SER A 30 -16.49 27.23 7.24
C SER A 30 -15.30 27.25 6.30
N SER A 31 -14.51 28.33 6.38
CA SER A 31 -13.18 28.39 5.80
C SER A 31 -12.39 27.25 6.43
N HIS A 32 -12.29 26.13 5.72
CA HIS A 32 -11.40 25.03 6.07
C HIS A 32 -9.98 25.58 5.98
N LYS A 33 -9.50 26.12 7.10
CA LYS A 33 -8.09 26.36 7.32
C LYS A 33 -7.44 24.99 7.13
N PRO A 34 -6.56 24.78 6.14
CA PRO A 34 -5.93 23.48 5.99
C PRO A 34 -5.15 23.24 7.28
N LEU A 35 -5.63 22.29 8.08
CA LEU A 35 -4.86 21.76 9.20
C LEU A 35 -3.52 21.32 8.58
N ALA A 36 -2.40 21.73 9.18
CA ALA A 36 -1.09 21.59 8.55
C ALA A 36 -0.78 20.11 8.31
N ALA A 37 -0.65 19.71 7.05
CA ALA A 37 -0.24 18.36 6.66
C ALA A 37 0.87 17.88 7.58
N THR A 38 0.73 16.71 8.20
CA THR A 38 1.86 16.09 8.89
C THR A 38 2.88 15.74 7.80
N SER A 39 3.83 16.63 7.56
CA SER A 39 4.87 16.49 6.53
C SER A 39 5.82 15.31 6.79
N THR A 40 5.74 14.73 7.99
CA THR A 40 6.66 13.74 8.54
C THR A 40 6.24 12.32 8.19
N PHE A 41 7.22 11.51 7.77
CA PHE A 41 7.02 10.07 7.63
C PHE A 41 7.01 9.38 8.99
N ILE A 42 6.10 8.41 9.15
CA ILE A 42 5.99 7.56 10.32
C ILE A 42 6.51 6.17 9.95
N ASP A 43 7.40 5.62 10.78
CA ASP A 43 7.85 4.25 10.62
C ASP A 43 6.70 3.27 10.93
N ILE A 44 6.46 2.35 10.00
CA ILE A 44 5.45 1.30 10.13
C ILE A 44 6.06 -0.07 10.43
N PHE A 45 7.37 -0.13 10.61
CA PHE A 45 8.11 -1.33 11.00
C PHE A 45 9.19 -0.95 12.00
N ASP A 46 9.25 -1.67 13.12
CA ASP A 46 10.19 -1.44 14.22
C ASP A 46 11.53 -2.18 14.07
N GLY A 47 11.68 -2.98 13.00
CA GLY A 47 12.87 -3.81 12.77
C GLY A 47 12.91 -5.12 13.56
N LYS A 48 11.89 -5.42 14.37
CA LYS A 48 11.97 -6.48 15.39
C LYS A 48 10.75 -7.38 15.45
N THR A 49 9.58 -6.84 15.18
CA THR A 49 8.31 -7.55 15.38
C THR A 49 7.37 -7.39 14.19
N PHE A 50 6.36 -8.27 14.12
CA PHE A 50 5.22 -8.13 13.21
C PHE A 50 4.14 -7.18 13.78
N ASN A 51 4.46 -6.30 14.74
CA ASN A 51 3.45 -5.43 15.33
C ASN A 51 2.80 -4.51 14.29
N GLY A 52 1.48 -4.68 14.09
CA GLY A 52 0.73 -3.99 13.04
C GLY A 52 0.80 -4.64 11.67
N TRP A 53 1.31 -5.87 11.59
CA TRP A 53 1.39 -6.67 10.37
C TRP A 53 0.78 -8.04 10.58
N LYS A 54 -0.03 -8.48 9.63
CA LYS A 54 -0.49 -9.85 9.49
C LYS A 54 0.43 -10.54 8.49
N ALA A 55 0.99 -11.69 8.87
CA ALA A 55 1.98 -12.40 8.08
C ALA A 55 1.78 -13.92 8.22
N ASP A 56 1.98 -14.66 7.14
CA ASP A 56 2.23 -16.10 7.23
C ASP A 56 3.66 -16.30 7.72
N THR A 57 3.84 -16.62 9.00
CA THR A 57 5.17 -16.81 9.60
C THR A 57 5.87 -18.09 9.12
N SER A 58 5.22 -18.90 8.28
CA SER A 58 5.90 -19.94 7.55
C SER A 58 6.67 -19.36 6.35
N VAL A 59 6.24 -18.25 5.75
CA VAL A 59 6.91 -17.62 4.60
C VAL A 59 7.74 -16.41 5.02
N TRP A 60 7.25 -15.67 6.00
CA TRP A 60 7.82 -14.39 6.44
C TRP A 60 8.50 -14.52 7.79
N HIS A 61 9.74 -14.05 7.87
CA HIS A 61 10.47 -13.87 9.12
C HIS A 61 11.14 -12.51 9.19
N ILE A 62 11.73 -12.20 10.35
CA ILE A 62 12.50 -10.99 10.56
C ILE A 62 13.95 -11.38 10.77
N GLU A 63 14.84 -10.79 9.98
CA GLU A 63 16.27 -11.03 10.06
C GLU A 63 17.01 -9.72 9.84
N ASN A 64 17.97 -9.42 10.71
CA ASN A 64 18.83 -8.23 10.60
C ASN A 64 18.05 -6.91 10.39
N GLY A 65 16.92 -6.75 11.10
CA GLY A 65 16.10 -5.53 10.98
C GLY A 65 15.25 -5.45 9.72
N CYS A 66 15.09 -6.55 8.97
CA CYS A 66 14.34 -6.62 7.72
C CYS A 66 13.22 -7.66 7.79
N PHE A 67 12.09 -7.39 7.17
CA PHE A 67 11.19 -8.46 6.77
C PHE A 67 11.82 -9.25 5.62
N VAL A 68 11.84 -10.58 5.75
CA VAL A 68 12.34 -11.51 4.73
C VAL A 68 11.21 -12.45 4.37
N GLY A 69 10.85 -12.47 3.08
CA GLY A 69 9.96 -13.47 2.51
C GLY A 69 10.79 -14.53 1.80
N GLU A 70 10.65 -15.79 2.19
CA GLU A 70 11.47 -16.88 1.67
C GLU A 70 10.60 -18.04 1.16
N VAL A 71 10.86 -18.44 -0.09
CA VAL A 71 10.28 -19.62 -0.73
C VAL A 71 11.44 -20.49 -1.21
N THR A 72 11.47 -21.74 -0.77
CA THR A 72 12.55 -22.69 -1.09
C THR A 72 12.00 -23.87 -1.84
N ALA A 73 12.86 -24.67 -2.49
CA ALA A 73 12.44 -25.87 -3.20
C ALA A 73 11.68 -26.87 -2.29
N SER A 74 12.04 -26.95 -1.00
CA SER A 74 11.36 -27.80 -0.01
C SER A 74 10.10 -27.18 0.59
N LYS A 75 9.86 -25.89 0.36
CA LYS A 75 8.74 -25.13 0.93
C LYS A 75 8.11 -24.23 -0.13
N GLN A 76 7.43 -24.86 -1.07
CA GLN A 76 6.68 -24.17 -2.12
C GLN A 76 5.34 -23.66 -1.58
N ILE A 77 4.94 -22.47 -2.03
CA ILE A 77 3.63 -21.89 -1.76
C ILE A 77 2.71 -22.13 -2.96
N LYS A 78 1.43 -22.40 -2.72
CA LYS A 78 0.42 -22.59 -3.77
C LYS A 78 -0.14 -21.27 -4.30
N THR A 79 -0.05 -20.23 -3.47
CA THR A 79 -0.54 -18.87 -3.75
C THR A 79 0.43 -17.86 -3.18
N ASN A 80 0.44 -16.65 -3.73
CA ASN A 80 1.14 -15.50 -3.15
C ASN A 80 0.76 -15.33 -1.67
N SER A 81 1.74 -14.95 -0.85
CA SER A 81 1.56 -14.65 0.57
C SER A 81 2.01 -13.21 0.84
N PHE A 82 1.08 -12.36 1.29
CA PHE A 82 1.35 -10.95 1.55
C PHE A 82 1.60 -10.68 3.02
N LEU A 83 2.54 -9.77 3.28
CA LEU A 83 2.71 -9.09 4.55
C LEU A 83 1.76 -7.88 4.61
N ILE A 84 0.70 -7.95 5.42
CA ILE A 84 -0.45 -7.03 5.36
C ILE A 84 -0.46 -6.07 6.54
N TYR A 85 -0.39 -4.76 6.29
CA TYR A 85 -0.45 -3.75 7.34
C TYR A 85 -1.87 -3.59 7.89
N THR A 86 -2.05 -3.69 9.21
CA THR A 86 -3.38 -3.75 9.84
C THR A 86 -3.77 -2.49 10.62
N LYS A 87 -2.83 -1.56 10.85
CA LYS A 87 -3.09 -0.38 11.69
C LYS A 87 -3.77 0.78 10.96
N SER A 88 -3.85 0.76 9.62
CA SER A 88 -4.58 1.79 8.86
C SER A 88 -4.98 1.31 7.47
N LYS A 89 -6.12 1.81 6.98
CA LYS A 89 -6.47 1.79 5.56
C LYS A 89 -6.14 3.16 4.96
N ALA A 90 -4.95 3.31 4.39
CA ALA A 90 -4.48 4.59 3.87
C ALA A 90 -5.17 4.92 2.53
N GLY A 91 -5.75 6.13 2.43
CA GLY A 91 -6.30 6.66 1.17
C GLY A 91 -5.21 7.29 0.30
N ASP A 92 -4.94 8.57 0.53
CA ASP A 92 -3.79 9.27 -0.05
C ASP A 92 -2.58 9.17 0.87
N PHE A 93 -1.48 8.66 0.33
CA PHE A 93 -0.27 8.42 1.09
C PHE A 93 0.98 8.49 0.22
N GLU A 94 2.12 8.65 0.87
CA GLU A 94 3.43 8.32 0.32
C GLU A 94 4.06 7.21 1.15
N PHE A 95 4.56 6.20 0.45
CA PHE A 95 5.23 5.05 1.04
C PHE A 95 6.69 5.02 0.63
N LYS A 96 7.58 4.71 1.58
CA LYS A 96 9.01 4.53 1.33
C LYS A 96 9.52 3.26 1.99
N ALA A 97 10.18 2.42 1.19
CA ALA A 97 10.90 1.25 1.64
C ALA A 97 12.22 1.12 0.87
N LYS A 98 13.12 0.31 1.42
CA LYS A 98 14.26 -0.27 0.71
C LYS A 98 13.94 -1.75 0.53
N PHE A 99 14.35 -2.33 -0.59
CA PHE A 99 14.18 -3.75 -0.85
C PHE A 99 15.49 -4.35 -1.35
N LYS A 100 15.59 -5.67 -1.25
CA LYS A 100 16.59 -6.52 -1.89
C LYS A 100 15.86 -7.77 -2.36
N ILE A 101 16.18 -8.23 -3.56
CA ILE A 101 15.54 -9.39 -4.18
C ILE A 101 16.60 -10.32 -4.77
N SER A 102 16.31 -11.62 -4.82
CA SER A 102 17.16 -12.61 -5.50
C SER A 102 17.01 -12.48 -7.02
N LYS A 103 18.00 -12.96 -7.78
CA LYS A 103 18.02 -12.83 -9.25
C LYS A 103 16.74 -13.33 -9.94
N GLY A 104 16.23 -14.49 -9.53
CA GLY A 104 14.98 -15.05 -10.06
C GLY A 104 13.72 -14.70 -9.25
N GLY A 105 13.83 -13.78 -8.29
CA GLY A 105 12.73 -13.43 -7.41
C GLY A 105 11.67 -12.57 -8.10
N ASN A 106 10.41 -12.76 -7.69
CA ASN A 106 9.30 -11.89 -8.01
C ASN A 106 8.61 -11.47 -6.70
N SER A 107 8.31 -10.19 -6.57
CA SER A 107 7.66 -9.59 -5.41
C SER A 107 6.94 -8.31 -5.83
N GLY A 108 6.39 -7.59 -4.87
CA GLY A 108 5.73 -6.33 -5.13
C GLY A 108 5.24 -5.67 -3.85
N VAL A 109 4.87 -4.40 -3.96
CA VAL A 109 4.17 -3.68 -2.90
C VAL A 109 2.74 -3.45 -3.35
N ASN A 110 1.81 -4.15 -2.71
CA ASN A 110 0.38 -3.94 -2.93
C ASN A 110 -0.10 -2.70 -2.20
N TYR A 111 -1.02 -1.98 -2.83
CA TYR A 111 -1.63 -0.79 -2.26
C TYR A 111 -3.09 -0.68 -2.69
N ARG A 112 -3.89 -0.02 -1.84
CA ARG A 112 -5.35 0.12 -2.03
C ARG A 112 -6.00 -1.23 -2.37
N SER A 113 -5.52 -2.28 -1.71
CA SER A 113 -5.92 -3.66 -1.97
C SER A 113 -6.91 -4.15 -0.91
N GLU A 114 -7.62 -5.21 -1.27
CA GLU A 114 -8.59 -5.90 -0.42
C GLU A 114 -8.07 -7.30 -0.09
N GLU A 115 -8.27 -7.75 1.16
CA GLU A 115 -8.02 -9.13 1.54
C GLU A 115 -9.09 -10.05 0.95
N LEU A 116 -8.69 -11.23 0.46
CA LEU A 116 -9.63 -12.25 0.04
C LEU A 116 -10.08 -13.09 1.23
N ALA A 117 -11.40 -13.24 1.40
CA ALA A 117 -11.97 -13.99 2.51
C ALA A 117 -11.57 -15.47 2.50
N ASP A 118 -11.47 -16.07 1.30
CA ASP A 118 -11.29 -17.52 1.15
C ASP A 118 -9.83 -17.96 1.02
N ILE A 119 -8.90 -17.01 0.86
CA ILE A 119 -7.47 -17.29 0.66
C ILE A 119 -6.66 -16.50 1.68
N PRO A 120 -6.14 -17.15 2.74
CA PRO A 120 -5.36 -16.48 3.77
C PRO A 120 -4.17 -15.72 3.18
N TYR A 121 -3.96 -14.50 3.68
CA TYR A 121 -2.84 -13.63 3.28
C TYR A 121 -2.81 -13.30 1.79
N ALA A 122 -3.92 -13.47 1.05
CA ALA A 122 -4.03 -13.06 -0.34
C ALA A 122 -4.71 -11.69 -0.45
N LEU A 123 -4.19 -10.87 -1.37
CA LEU A 123 -4.74 -9.56 -1.70
C LEU A 123 -5.26 -9.54 -3.13
N LYS A 124 -6.17 -8.60 -3.40
CA LYS A 124 -6.59 -8.16 -4.73
C LYS A 124 -6.44 -6.65 -4.82
N GLY A 125 -5.83 -6.15 -5.89
CA GLY A 125 -5.69 -4.71 -6.13
C GLY A 125 -4.34 -4.32 -6.72
N TYR A 126 -4.04 -3.04 -6.71
CA TYR A 126 -2.83 -2.50 -7.35
C TYR A 126 -1.55 -2.96 -6.67
N GLN A 127 -0.51 -3.15 -7.47
CA GLN A 127 0.80 -3.62 -7.09
C GLN A 127 1.87 -2.83 -7.86
N ALA A 128 2.89 -2.37 -7.14
CA ALA A 128 4.14 -1.92 -7.74
C ALA A 128 5.11 -3.11 -7.71
N ASP A 129 5.44 -3.68 -8.87
CA ASP A 129 6.24 -4.91 -8.93
C ASP A 129 7.69 -4.68 -8.56
N ILE A 130 8.33 -5.75 -8.12
CA ILE A 130 9.76 -5.88 -7.88
C ILE A 130 10.19 -7.23 -8.47
N ASP A 131 11.13 -7.22 -9.39
CA ASP A 131 11.65 -8.42 -10.03
C ASP A 131 13.17 -8.42 -10.06
N GLY A 132 13.77 -9.60 -9.89
CA GLY A 132 15.23 -9.73 -9.79
C GLY A 132 16.00 -9.44 -11.08
N GLU A 133 15.35 -9.59 -12.23
CA GLU A 133 15.91 -9.21 -13.54
C GLU A 133 15.68 -7.71 -13.85
N ASN A 134 14.96 -6.99 -12.99
CA ASN A 134 14.67 -5.55 -13.09
C ASN A 134 14.02 -5.13 -14.41
N VAL A 135 13.21 -6.02 -15.01
CA VAL A 135 12.45 -5.76 -16.24
C VAL A 135 11.14 -5.06 -15.90
N TYR A 136 10.48 -5.50 -14.83
CA TYR A 136 9.12 -5.10 -14.46
C TYR A 136 9.07 -4.23 -13.20
N THR A 137 10.20 -4.04 -12.51
CA THR A 137 10.27 -3.30 -11.27
C THR A 137 9.71 -1.88 -11.41
N GLY A 138 8.71 -1.55 -10.60
CA GLY A 138 8.00 -0.27 -10.64
C GLY A 138 6.88 -0.19 -11.70
N GLN A 139 6.57 -1.27 -12.42
CA GLN A 139 5.33 -1.33 -13.18
C GLN A 139 4.12 -1.33 -12.24
N ASN A 140 3.00 -0.84 -12.74
CA ASN A 140 1.70 -0.98 -12.08
C ASN A 140 1.00 -2.23 -12.62
N TYR A 141 0.78 -3.20 -11.74
CA TYR A 141 0.04 -4.44 -11.99
C TYR A 141 -1.21 -4.46 -11.09
N GLU A 142 -2.29 -5.12 -11.51
CA GLU A 142 -3.42 -5.39 -10.63
C GLU A 142 -3.54 -6.88 -10.30
N GLU A 143 -3.13 -7.22 -9.08
CA GLU A 143 -3.20 -8.56 -8.51
C GLU A 143 -4.65 -9.05 -8.49
N ARG A 144 -4.88 -10.21 -9.12
CA ARG A 144 -6.20 -10.84 -9.25
C ARG A 144 -7.27 -9.92 -9.83
N GLY A 145 -6.85 -9.05 -10.75
CA GLY A 145 -7.70 -8.14 -11.49
C GLY A 145 -7.31 -8.09 -12.97
N ARG A 146 -7.02 -6.88 -13.45
CA ARG A 146 -6.72 -6.55 -14.85
C ARG A 146 -5.34 -6.99 -15.33
N GLY A 147 -4.43 -7.31 -14.42
CA GLY A 147 -3.05 -7.65 -14.77
C GLY A 147 -2.19 -6.41 -15.07
N PHE A 148 -1.38 -6.42 -16.13
CA PHE A 148 -0.46 -5.32 -16.46
C PHE A 148 -1.23 -4.04 -16.81
N LEU A 149 -0.92 -2.93 -16.12
CA LEU A 149 -1.58 -1.64 -16.35
C LEU A 149 -0.65 -0.61 -17.00
N ALA A 150 0.59 -0.50 -16.52
CA ALA A 150 1.56 0.48 -17.03
C ALA A 150 2.99 0.09 -16.62
N MET A 151 3.95 0.20 -17.53
CA MET A 151 5.37 0.08 -17.17
C MET A 151 5.84 1.31 -16.38
N ARG A 152 6.96 1.16 -15.68
CA ARG A 152 7.64 2.29 -15.02
C ARG A 152 7.87 3.41 -16.04
N GLY A 153 7.45 4.63 -15.68
CA GLY A 153 7.56 5.79 -16.56
C GLY A 153 6.41 5.97 -17.56
N GLN A 154 5.40 5.09 -17.57
CA GLN A 154 4.21 5.24 -18.41
C GLN A 154 3.04 5.87 -17.65
N ASN A 155 2.22 6.61 -18.38
CA ASN A 155 0.89 7.02 -17.97
C ASN A 155 -0.14 6.16 -18.72
N ALA A 156 -1.10 5.59 -18.01
CA ALA A 156 -2.19 4.81 -18.61
C ALA A 156 -3.56 5.32 -18.15
N THR A 157 -4.55 5.20 -19.02
CA THR A 157 -5.97 5.31 -18.68
C THR A 157 -6.61 3.93 -18.72
N ILE A 158 -7.59 3.70 -17.87
CA ILE A 158 -8.40 2.49 -17.89
C ILE A 158 -9.82 2.92 -18.18
N ASN A 159 -10.34 2.49 -19.31
CA ASN A 159 -11.72 2.73 -19.69
C ASN A 159 -12.62 1.62 -19.13
N ASN A 160 -13.92 1.68 -19.40
CA ASN A 160 -14.90 0.69 -18.96
C ASN A 160 -14.58 -0.76 -19.42
N SER A 161 -13.62 -0.96 -20.32
CA SER A 161 -13.25 -2.25 -20.91
C SER A 161 -12.24 -3.07 -20.11
N LYS A 162 -11.89 -2.70 -18.86
CA LYS A 162 -10.85 -3.34 -18.02
C LYS A 162 -9.41 -3.20 -18.56
N ASP A 163 -9.23 -2.96 -19.86
CA ASP A 163 -7.92 -2.79 -20.47
C ASP A 163 -7.29 -1.43 -20.13
N ALA A 164 -5.98 -1.45 -19.92
CA ALA A 164 -5.18 -0.24 -19.76
C ALA A 164 -4.64 0.24 -21.11
N PHE A 165 -4.78 1.53 -21.38
CA PHE A 165 -4.30 2.20 -22.59
C PHE A 165 -3.22 3.21 -22.22
N ILE A 166 -2.02 3.04 -22.78
CA ILE A 166 -0.91 3.97 -22.53
C ILE A 166 -1.20 5.31 -23.22
N ILE A 167 -1.27 6.38 -22.43
CA ILE A 167 -1.49 7.74 -22.92
C ILE A 167 -0.17 8.38 -23.35
N LYS A 168 0.89 8.21 -22.54
CA LYS A 168 2.22 8.78 -22.81
C LYS A 168 3.32 8.13 -21.97
N ASN A 169 4.55 8.32 -22.42
CA ASN A 169 5.76 8.12 -21.60
C ASN A 169 6.09 9.43 -20.88
N ILE A 170 6.30 9.35 -19.57
CA ILE A 170 6.60 10.49 -18.69
C ILE A 170 8.10 10.57 -18.36
N ALA A 171 8.84 9.47 -18.57
CA ALA A 171 10.28 9.40 -18.44
C ALA A 171 10.85 8.34 -19.38
N ASN A 172 12.14 8.44 -19.71
CA ASN A 172 12.87 7.35 -20.35
C ASN A 172 13.11 6.28 -19.28
N SER A 173 12.43 5.15 -19.42
CA SER A 173 12.44 4.03 -18.48
C SER A 173 13.73 3.23 -18.48
#